data_AF-A0A254S6P5-F1
#
_entry.id   AF-A0A254S6P5-F1
#
_cell.length_a   1.000
_cell.length_b   1.000
_cell.length_c   1.000
_cell.angle_alpha   90.00
_cell.angle_beta   90.00
_cell.angle_gamma   90.00
#
_symmetry.space_group_name_H-M   'P 1'
#
loop_
_entity.id
_entity.type
_entity.pdbx_description
1 polymer ?
#
loop_
_entity_poly.entity_id
_entity_poly.type
_entity_poly.pdbx_seq_one_letter_code
_entity_poly.pdbx_strand_id
1 'polypeptide(L)'
;MNKKYLIFVIVFFVVIWSVHVVPYLLIAKKFNLNRESLGAETWLEVEKNETVKICVAAKVRTWETSLNTEILNDSCLKIQIPTLVGVNPINVKYPDSDSVYKINLAVGMKYLNFKNEETLYGNDDYQMNPYEEKIVYVTGSYLVDKYPVTNCDFLQLLWDEIPLNSPQIDTMENDFTKFWVQKKESRKNNEKCITHDSAASTIPLYLAMKYANIRSLREGLKPYYIFSNTSNKFVQIDRKARSVNRNGVEEVPEHHYFIVYHDFIEHENNLIEVYDNSSSDGYRLPYYDEWVMLARAGDKKNNVPWGNSTSFNEISKYAKFEDKVSCSDLKDLGLLQKIISFFHWCKNDYESGPVGKLLPNGFGLYDMFGLVEEQVLFEKHNYSRDNYNVFFTIEPKEEKKRNPLRCIDDCPACLKGGIRRSDLESISYDYISNDYFPKYAGGFRLVRNIGNNAKWTEVESN
;
A
#
# COMPACT_ATOMS: atom_id res chain seq x y z
N MET A 1 1.44 55.46 19.44
CA MET A 1 1.87 54.11 19.89
C MET A 1 3.18 54.24 20.65
N ASN A 2 3.23 53.79 21.91
CA ASN A 2 4.29 54.14 22.86
C ASN A 2 5.59 53.36 22.55
N LYS A 3 6.72 54.04 22.36
CA LYS A 3 8.02 53.43 21.96
C LYS A 3 8.47 52.29 22.88
N LYS A 4 8.07 52.31 24.15
CA LYS A 4 8.35 51.25 25.13
C LYS A 4 7.61 49.94 24.83
N TYR A 5 6.41 50.01 24.24
CA TYR A 5 5.62 48.82 23.86
C TYR A 5 6.21 48.13 22.63
N LEU A 6 6.75 48.88 21.68
CA LEU A 6 7.37 48.32 20.47
C LEU A 6 8.66 47.54 20.79
N ILE A 7 9.46 48.04 21.73
CA ILE A 7 10.69 47.35 22.17
C ILE A 7 10.35 46.06 22.92
N PHE A 8 9.29 46.06 23.74
CA PHE A 8 8.88 44.85 24.46
C PHE A 8 8.36 43.76 23.50
N VAL A 9 7.59 44.14 22.47
CA VAL A 9 7.11 43.18 21.46
C VAL A 9 8.26 42.62 20.62
N ILE A 10 9.24 43.44 20.23
CA ILE A 10 10.40 42.98 19.45
C ILE A 10 11.27 42.03 20.28
N VAL A 11 11.55 42.35 21.55
CA VAL A 11 12.34 41.47 22.43
C VAL A 11 11.60 40.16 22.72
N PHE A 12 10.29 40.19 22.92
CA PHE A 12 9.49 38.98 23.14
C PHE A 12 9.45 38.08 21.90
N PHE A 13 9.36 38.67 20.69
CA PHE A 13 9.44 37.90 19.44
C PHE A 13 10.83 37.32 19.19
N VAL A 14 11.91 38.05 19.50
CA VAL A 14 13.29 37.56 19.33
C VAL A 14 13.60 36.42 20.30
N VAL A 15 13.10 36.48 21.54
CA VAL A 15 13.27 35.39 22.53
C VAL A 15 12.43 34.16 22.15
N ILE A 16 11.22 34.32 21.62
CA ILE A 16 10.41 33.19 21.14
C ILE A 16 11.03 32.56 19.87
N TRP A 17 11.61 33.36 18.97
CA TRP A 17 12.30 32.83 17.78
C TRP A 17 13.61 32.11 18.10
N SER A 18 14.33 32.54 19.14
CA SER A 18 15.61 31.92 19.53
C SER A 18 15.46 30.66 20.40
N VAL A 19 14.29 30.43 21.01
CA VAL A 19 14.03 29.23 21.83
C VAL A 19 13.42 28.07 21.02
N HIS A 20 13.05 28.24 19.75
CA HIS A 20 12.42 27.18 18.92
C HIS A 20 13.17 26.78 17.66
N VAL A 21 14.40 27.26 17.47
CA VAL A 21 15.33 26.69 16.49
C VAL A 21 16.45 25.99 17.24
N VAL A 22 16.10 24.97 18.03
CA VAL A 22 17.01 23.84 18.16
C VAL A 22 16.92 23.17 16.78
N PRO A 23 17.97 23.22 15.93
CA PRO A 23 17.97 22.32 14.80
C PRO A 23 17.85 20.95 15.45
N TYR A 24 16.77 20.22 15.17
CA TYR A 24 16.76 18.78 15.39
C TYR A 24 18.02 18.30 14.67
N LEU A 25 19.11 18.14 15.42
CA LEU A 25 20.24 17.34 14.98
C LEU A 25 19.57 16.01 14.72
N LEU A 26 19.33 15.70 13.45
CA LEU A 26 18.85 14.41 13.01
C LEU A 26 19.83 13.40 13.59
N ILE A 27 19.47 12.82 14.74
CA ILE A 27 20.27 11.80 15.39
C ILE A 27 20.28 10.66 14.38
N ALA A 28 21.43 10.45 13.75
CA ALA A 28 21.57 9.39 12.77
C ALA A 28 21.22 8.07 13.45
N LYS A 29 20.30 7.31 12.86
CA LYS A 29 19.92 6.00 13.35
C LYS A 29 21.15 5.10 13.33
N LYS A 30 21.49 4.49 14.46
CA LYS A 30 22.74 3.75 14.64
C LYS A 30 22.47 2.25 14.77
N PHE A 31 23.11 1.45 13.92
CA PHE A 31 23.18 0.01 14.06
C PHE A 31 24.60 -0.38 14.50
N ASN A 32 24.70 -1.16 15.57
CA ASN A 32 25.96 -1.78 15.99
C ASN A 32 25.78 -3.29 15.82
N LEU A 33 26.54 -3.87 14.90
CA LEU A 33 26.45 -5.28 14.52
C LEU A 33 27.71 -6.01 14.99
N ASN A 34 27.55 -7.28 15.35
CA ASN A 34 28.70 -8.18 15.53
C ASN A 34 28.88 -8.99 14.24
N ARG A 35 30.12 -9.20 13.80
CA ARG A 35 30.42 -10.06 12.64
C ARG A 35 29.84 -11.46 12.82
N GLU A 36 29.90 -12.01 14.02
CA GLU A 36 29.36 -13.34 14.34
C GLU A 36 27.83 -13.41 14.24
N SER A 37 27.16 -12.26 14.35
CA SER A 37 25.69 -12.16 14.19
C SER A 37 25.25 -11.95 12.74
N LEU A 38 26.19 -11.69 11.82
CA LEU A 38 25.86 -11.52 10.41
C LEU A 38 25.63 -12.90 9.78
N GLY A 39 24.37 -13.16 9.41
CA GLY A 39 24.04 -14.28 8.54
C GLY A 39 24.52 -14.04 7.11
N ALA A 40 24.24 -15.00 6.22
CA ALA A 40 24.45 -14.83 4.78
C ALA A 40 23.74 -13.56 4.25
N GLU A 41 22.53 -13.32 4.77
CA GLU A 41 21.81 -12.06 4.60
C GLU A 41 21.36 -11.53 5.96
N THR A 42 21.58 -10.24 6.20
CA THR A 42 21.14 -9.52 7.40
C THR A 42 20.24 -8.38 6.98
N TRP A 43 19.04 -8.27 7.57
CA TRP A 43 18.04 -7.26 7.20
C TRP A 43 17.98 -6.14 8.23
N LEU A 44 18.08 -4.89 7.76
CA LEU A 44 17.94 -3.70 8.59
C LEU A 44 16.80 -2.83 8.04
N GLU A 45 15.83 -2.53 8.89
CA GLU A 45 14.68 -1.70 8.55
C GLU A 45 15.02 -0.22 8.77
N VAL A 46 14.83 0.59 7.73
CA VAL A 46 15.18 2.02 7.71
C VAL A 46 14.07 2.83 7.06
N GLU A 47 13.98 4.12 7.39
CA GLU A 47 13.01 5.04 6.79
C GLU A 47 13.62 5.83 5.63
N LYS A 48 12.78 6.24 4.68
CA LYS A 48 13.19 7.08 3.55
C LYS A 48 13.95 8.30 4.06
N ASN A 49 15.00 8.68 3.33
CA ASN A 49 15.71 9.93 3.54
C ASN A 49 16.38 10.13 4.91
N GLU A 50 16.38 9.14 5.79
CA GLU A 50 17.12 9.24 7.05
C GLU A 50 18.62 9.05 6.81
N THR A 51 19.44 9.54 7.74
CA THR A 51 20.87 9.24 7.75
C THR A 51 21.11 8.10 8.73
N VAL A 52 21.74 7.03 8.26
CA VAL A 52 22.01 5.81 9.04
C VAL A 52 23.50 5.64 9.24
N LYS A 53 23.91 5.21 10.43
CA LYS A 53 25.27 4.79 10.75
C LYS A 53 25.28 3.30 11.07
N ILE A 54 25.98 2.50 10.27
CA ILE A 54 26.17 1.07 10.50
C ILE A 54 27.60 0.86 10.95
N CYS A 55 27.79 0.29 12.13
CA CYS A 55 29.10 -0.09 12.66
C CYS A 55 29.13 -1.59 12.90
N VAL A 56 30.18 -2.25 12.45
CA VAL A 56 30.45 -3.66 12.79
C VAL A 56 31.60 -3.70 13.80
N ALA A 57 31.55 -4.59 14.78
CA ALA A 57 32.58 -4.70 15.81
C ALA A 57 33.97 -5.10 15.26
N ALA A 58 34.03 -5.65 14.04
CA ALA A 58 35.24 -6.06 13.37
C ALA A 58 35.62 -5.10 12.24
N LYS A 59 36.92 -5.00 11.98
CA LYS A 59 37.49 -4.20 10.88
C LYS A 59 37.00 -4.72 9.53
N VAL A 60 36.44 -3.82 8.73
CA VAL A 60 35.93 -4.08 7.38
C VAL A 60 37.00 -3.71 6.35
N ARG A 61 37.27 -4.63 5.41
CA ARG A 61 38.18 -4.42 4.28
C ARG A 61 37.51 -3.54 3.22
N THR A 62 36.26 -3.84 2.88
CA THR A 62 35.53 -3.14 1.82
C THR A 62 34.04 -3.14 2.09
N TRP A 63 33.43 -1.99 1.86
CA TRP A 63 31.99 -1.79 1.77
C TRP A 63 31.63 -1.59 0.28
N GLU A 64 30.80 -2.45 -0.29
CA GLU A 64 30.36 -2.30 -1.69
C GLU A 64 28.85 -2.06 -1.72
N THR A 65 28.44 -0.90 -2.25
CA THR A 65 27.03 -0.52 -2.38
C THR A 65 26.88 0.56 -3.46
N SER A 66 25.69 0.67 -4.06
CA SER A 66 25.33 1.75 -4.97
C SER A 66 24.89 3.04 -4.26
N LEU A 67 24.72 2.98 -2.93
CA LEU A 67 24.26 4.12 -2.14
C LEU A 67 25.34 5.19 -1.96
N ASN A 68 24.88 6.43 -1.75
CA ASN A 68 25.76 7.51 -1.31
C ASN A 68 26.19 7.27 0.14
N THR A 69 27.48 7.05 0.35
CA THR A 69 28.04 6.66 1.65
C THR A 69 29.30 7.43 2.01
N GLU A 70 29.57 7.50 3.30
CA GLU A 70 30.74 8.11 3.92
C GLU A 70 31.35 7.09 4.88
N ILE A 71 32.56 6.61 4.59
CA ILE A 71 33.30 5.71 5.49
C ILE A 71 33.83 6.57 6.65
N LEU A 72 33.34 6.32 7.86
CA LEU A 72 33.72 7.10 9.04
C LEU A 72 35.03 6.60 9.67
N ASN A 73 35.24 5.29 9.63
CA ASN A 73 36.46 4.60 10.06
C ASN A 73 36.46 3.19 9.46
N ASP A 74 37.43 2.36 9.86
CA ASP A 74 37.60 1.00 9.33
C ASP A 74 36.50 0.00 9.75
N SER A 75 35.51 0.44 10.52
CA SER A 75 34.47 -0.42 11.09
C SER A 75 33.06 0.18 10.96
N CYS A 76 32.93 1.43 10.49
CA CYS A 76 31.67 2.17 10.44
C CYS A 76 31.44 2.87 9.10
N LEU A 77 30.23 2.71 8.58
CA LEU A 77 29.73 3.34 7.36
C LEU A 77 28.55 4.24 7.70
N LYS A 78 28.55 5.48 7.19
CA LYS A 78 27.40 6.39 7.22
C LYS A 78 26.76 6.42 5.84
N ILE A 79 25.44 6.38 5.81
CA ILE A 79 24.64 6.16 4.60
C ILE A 79 23.50 7.15 4.58
N GLN A 80 23.28 7.77 3.42
CA GLN A 80 22.05 8.51 3.17
C GLN A 80 21.03 7.55 2.54
N ILE A 81 19.92 7.29 3.24
CA ILE A 81 18.89 6.37 2.74
C ILE A 81 18.15 7.02 1.56
N PRO A 82 17.87 6.26 0.48
CA PRO A 82 17.19 6.79 -0.69
C PRO A 82 15.77 7.22 -0.38
N THR A 83 15.19 7.93 -1.34
CA THR A 83 13.86 8.52 -1.17
C THR A 83 12.71 7.60 -1.52
N LEU A 84 12.96 6.51 -2.27
CA LEU A 84 11.91 5.57 -2.67
C LEU A 84 11.97 4.30 -1.81
N VAL A 85 10.81 3.71 -1.54
CA VAL A 85 10.67 2.41 -0.85
C VAL A 85 11.34 1.32 -1.67
N GLY A 86 12.11 0.41 -1.05
CA GLY A 86 12.80 -0.68 -1.75
C GLY A 86 13.92 -1.32 -0.94
N VAL A 87 14.65 -2.26 -1.54
CA VAL A 87 15.82 -2.90 -0.92
C VAL A 87 17.12 -2.35 -1.49
N ASN A 88 18.06 -2.02 -0.61
CA ASN A 88 19.41 -1.61 -1.02
C ASN A 88 20.46 -2.49 -0.33
N PRO A 89 21.17 -3.35 -1.08
CA PRO A 89 22.19 -4.23 -0.51
C PRO A 89 23.51 -3.49 -0.27
N ILE A 90 24.21 -3.94 0.77
CA ILE A 90 25.58 -3.56 1.11
C ILE A 90 26.36 -4.85 1.31
N ASN A 91 27.36 -5.07 0.46
CA ASN A 91 28.26 -6.19 0.61
C ASN A 91 29.44 -5.78 1.49
N VAL A 92 29.71 -6.58 2.51
CA VAL A 92 30.76 -6.36 3.51
C VAL A 92 31.79 -7.46 3.39
N LYS A 93 33.05 -7.08 3.17
CA LYS A 93 34.20 -7.99 3.08
C LYS A 93 35.15 -7.75 4.23
N TYR A 94 35.67 -8.82 4.81
CA TYR A 94 36.62 -8.74 5.94
C TYR A 94 38.06 -9.03 5.47
N PRO A 95 39.11 -8.58 6.20
CA PRO A 95 40.50 -8.82 5.82
C PRO A 95 40.93 -10.29 5.91
N ASP A 96 40.31 -11.05 6.83
CA ASP A 96 40.66 -12.42 7.19
C ASP A 96 39.81 -13.49 6.47
N SER A 97 38.92 -13.07 5.57
CA SER A 97 38.08 -13.98 4.78
C SER A 97 37.64 -13.34 3.46
N ASP A 98 37.55 -14.14 2.41
CA ASP A 98 36.94 -13.74 1.14
C ASP A 98 35.42 -13.93 1.10
N SER A 99 34.82 -14.41 2.19
CA SER A 99 33.37 -14.41 2.38
C SER A 99 32.80 -13.00 2.27
N VAL A 100 31.71 -12.89 1.51
CA VAL A 100 30.92 -11.67 1.39
C VAL A 100 29.70 -11.80 2.29
N TYR A 101 29.52 -10.86 3.20
CA TYR A 101 28.32 -10.76 4.03
C TYR A 101 27.42 -9.68 3.43
N LYS A 102 26.12 -9.99 3.28
CA LYS A 102 25.17 -9.06 2.68
C LYS A 102 24.28 -8.44 3.75
N ILE A 103 24.31 -7.11 3.85
CA ILE A 103 23.37 -6.34 4.66
C ILE A 103 22.34 -5.71 3.72
N ASN A 104 21.08 -6.11 3.84
CA ASN A 104 19.98 -5.57 3.07
C ASN A 104 19.29 -4.47 3.87
N LEU A 105 19.26 -3.24 3.33
CA LEU A 105 18.47 -2.15 3.88
C LEU A 105 17.05 -2.20 3.32
N ALA A 106 16.08 -2.53 4.16
CA ALA A 106 14.66 -2.50 3.85
C ALA A 106 14.11 -1.08 4.08
N VAL A 107 14.08 -0.26 3.02
CA VAL A 107 13.69 1.15 3.08
C VAL A 107 12.17 1.29 3.04
N GLY A 108 11.55 1.77 4.11
CA GLY A 108 10.10 1.92 4.22
C GLY A 108 9.34 0.58 4.23
N MET A 109 10.01 -0.51 4.61
CA MET A 109 9.47 -1.86 4.62
C MET A 109 9.72 -2.56 5.95
N LYS A 110 8.91 -3.58 6.25
CA LYS A 110 9.09 -4.51 7.36
C LYS A 110 9.62 -5.83 6.84
N TYR A 111 10.63 -6.37 7.52
CA TYR A 111 11.10 -7.73 7.32
C TYR A 111 10.44 -8.64 8.35
N LEU A 112 9.62 -9.58 7.88
CA LEU A 112 8.88 -10.52 8.71
C LEU A 112 9.39 -11.93 8.39
N ASN A 113 9.81 -12.67 9.41
CA ASN A 113 10.31 -14.04 9.24
C ASN A 113 9.45 -14.99 10.05
N PHE A 114 8.57 -15.71 9.35
CA PHE A 114 7.63 -16.65 9.93
C PHE A 114 8.23 -18.05 9.95
N LYS A 115 8.22 -18.68 11.13
CA LYS A 115 8.70 -20.04 11.33
C LYS A 115 7.55 -20.89 11.86
N ASN A 116 6.78 -21.47 10.94
CA ASN A 116 5.56 -22.20 11.28
C ASN A 116 4.60 -21.33 12.12
N GLU A 117 4.43 -20.08 11.70
CA GLU A 117 3.57 -19.12 12.39
C GLU A 117 2.11 -19.52 12.18
N GLU A 118 1.41 -19.74 13.27
CA GLU A 118 0.00 -20.09 13.25
C GLU A 118 -0.83 -18.82 13.06
N THR A 119 -1.62 -18.75 11.99
CA THR A 119 -2.54 -17.64 11.74
C THR A 119 -3.96 -18.14 11.53
N LEU A 120 -4.92 -17.42 12.11
CA LEU A 120 -6.34 -17.66 11.88
C LEU A 120 -6.74 -16.98 10.57
N TYR A 121 -7.24 -17.80 9.65
CA TYR A 121 -7.79 -17.42 8.37
C TYR A 121 -9.31 -17.65 8.35
N GLY A 122 -10.02 -16.99 7.46
CA GLY A 122 -11.48 -17.07 7.34
C GLY A 122 -12.19 -16.11 8.28
N ASN A 123 -13.29 -15.56 7.76
CA ASN A 123 -14.37 -14.73 8.37
C ASN A 123 -14.77 -13.63 7.37
N ASP A 124 -15.25 -14.06 6.20
CA ASP A 124 -15.93 -13.17 5.24
C ASP A 124 -17.20 -13.87 4.75
N ASP A 125 -18.30 -13.56 5.42
CA ASP A 125 -19.63 -14.11 5.13
C ASP A 125 -20.15 -13.68 3.74
N TYR A 126 -19.53 -12.68 3.11
CA TYR A 126 -19.94 -12.12 1.82
C TYR A 126 -19.27 -12.77 0.60
N GLN A 127 -18.33 -13.70 0.78
CA GLN A 127 -17.73 -14.45 -0.33
C GLN A 127 -18.63 -15.62 -0.76
N MET A 128 -18.70 -15.93 -2.07
CA MET A 128 -19.50 -17.08 -2.57
C MET A 128 -19.03 -18.41 -1.99
N ASN A 129 -17.73 -18.54 -1.75
CA ASN A 129 -17.12 -19.61 -0.97
C ASN A 129 -16.64 -18.96 0.34
N PRO A 130 -17.50 -18.79 1.35
CA PRO A 130 -17.02 -18.31 2.64
C PRO A 130 -15.93 -19.29 3.10
N TYR A 131 -14.71 -18.79 3.24
CA TYR A 131 -13.66 -19.60 3.81
C TYR A 131 -14.08 -19.87 5.24
N GLU A 132 -14.31 -21.16 5.55
CA GLU A 132 -14.46 -21.58 6.93
C GLU A 132 -13.27 -21.06 7.73
N GLU A 133 -13.54 -20.53 8.93
CA GLU A 133 -12.48 -20.14 9.84
C GLU A 133 -11.54 -21.34 10.01
N LYS A 134 -10.31 -21.22 9.51
CA LYS A 134 -9.30 -22.25 9.56
C LYS A 134 -7.99 -21.69 10.04
N ILE A 135 -7.26 -22.52 10.78
CA ILE A 135 -5.90 -22.20 11.20
C ILE A 135 -4.97 -22.66 10.08
N VAL A 136 -4.10 -21.76 9.61
CA VAL A 136 -3.05 -22.08 8.64
C VAL A 136 -1.69 -21.77 9.25
N TYR A 137 -0.67 -22.53 8.82
CA TYR A 137 0.71 -22.36 9.27
C TYR A 137 1.54 -21.73 8.16
N VAL A 138 2.13 -20.59 8.45
CA VAL A 138 2.92 -19.81 7.50
C VAL A 138 4.40 -19.97 7.81
N THR A 139 5.17 -20.37 6.81
CA THR A 139 6.63 -20.38 6.87
C THR A 139 7.17 -19.60 5.68
N GLY A 140 8.00 -18.60 5.95
CA GLY A 140 8.57 -17.76 4.91
C GLY A 140 9.10 -16.43 5.43
N SER A 141 9.95 -15.80 4.63
CA SER A 141 10.52 -14.49 4.91
C SER A 141 9.92 -13.46 3.97
N TYR A 142 9.22 -12.48 4.50
CA TYR A 142 8.50 -11.47 3.73
C TYR A 142 9.11 -10.10 3.93
N LEU A 143 9.14 -9.34 2.83
CA LEU A 143 9.20 -7.90 2.87
C LEU A 143 7.81 -7.36 2.59
N VAL A 144 7.33 -6.51 3.48
CA VAL A 144 6.01 -5.89 3.37
C VAL A 144 6.19 -4.39 3.44
N ASP A 145 5.59 -3.66 2.53
CA ASP A 145 5.56 -2.20 2.64
C ASP A 145 4.94 -1.79 3.98
N LYS A 146 5.68 -0.94 4.70
CA LYS A 146 5.32 -0.54 6.07
C LYS A 146 4.05 0.32 6.09
N TYR A 147 3.82 1.05 5.00
CA TYR A 147 2.71 1.95 4.72
C TYR A 147 2.09 1.58 3.37
N PRO A 148 0.84 1.98 3.08
CA PRO A 148 0.35 2.02 1.70
C PRO A 148 1.29 2.83 0.80
N VAL A 149 1.36 2.48 -0.48
CA VAL A 149 2.15 3.22 -1.47
C VAL A 149 1.71 4.68 -1.45
N THR A 150 2.65 5.63 -1.38
CA THR A 150 2.32 7.06 -1.30
C THR A 150 2.16 7.68 -2.68
N ASN A 151 1.49 8.83 -2.75
CA ASN A 151 1.34 9.61 -3.96
C ASN A 151 2.69 9.96 -4.59
N CYS A 152 3.68 10.32 -3.78
CA CYS A 152 5.03 10.58 -4.28
C CYS A 152 5.72 9.32 -4.81
N ASP A 153 5.66 8.18 -4.11
CA ASP A 153 6.26 6.95 -4.62
C ASP A 153 5.66 6.54 -5.96
N PHE A 154 4.32 6.56 -6.05
CA PHE A 154 3.58 6.27 -7.27
C PHE A 154 3.97 7.20 -8.40
N LEU A 155 3.92 8.51 -8.16
CA LEU A 155 4.26 9.54 -9.14
C LEU A 155 5.71 9.42 -9.65
N GLN A 156 6.67 9.20 -8.75
CA GLN A 156 8.08 9.13 -9.14
C GLN A 156 8.38 7.83 -9.91
N LEU A 157 7.74 6.71 -9.56
CA LEU A 157 8.00 5.44 -10.23
C LEU A 157 7.30 5.33 -11.59
N LEU A 158 6.11 5.93 -11.73
CA LEU A 158 5.34 5.99 -12.98
C LEU A 158 5.50 7.33 -13.70
N TRP A 159 6.56 8.09 -13.40
CA TRP A 159 6.74 9.44 -13.92
C TRP A 159 6.63 9.50 -15.44
N ASP A 160 7.25 8.56 -16.14
CA ASP A 160 7.28 8.53 -17.61
C ASP A 160 5.98 8.01 -18.23
N GLU A 161 5.17 7.27 -17.47
CA GLU A 161 3.87 6.74 -17.90
C GLU A 161 2.76 7.79 -17.80
N ILE A 162 2.87 8.72 -16.84
CA ILE A 162 1.89 9.80 -16.67
C ILE A 162 2.07 10.82 -17.81
N PRO A 163 1.01 11.17 -18.57
CA PRO A 163 1.11 12.09 -19.69
C PRO A 163 1.50 13.49 -19.24
N LEU A 164 2.04 14.29 -20.16
CA LEU A 164 2.38 15.70 -19.88
C LEU A 164 1.16 16.62 -19.86
N ASN A 165 0.11 16.27 -20.59
CA ASN A 165 -1.10 17.07 -20.70
C ASN A 165 -2.33 16.21 -20.40
N SER A 166 -3.32 16.81 -19.75
CA SER A 166 -4.64 16.20 -19.58
C SER A 166 -5.35 16.09 -20.93
N PRO A 167 -6.14 15.02 -21.17
CA PRO A 167 -7.09 15.01 -22.27
C PRO A 167 -8.10 16.16 -22.12
N GLN A 168 -8.60 16.70 -23.23
CA GLN A 168 -9.49 17.87 -23.26
C GLN A 168 -10.96 17.54 -22.97
N ILE A 169 -11.31 16.26 -22.89
CA ILE A 169 -12.70 15.82 -22.72
C ILE A 169 -13.04 15.79 -21.21
N ASP A 170 -14.32 16.00 -20.88
CA ASP A 170 -14.81 15.99 -19.49
C ASP A 170 -15.63 14.71 -19.25
N THR A 171 -14.93 13.63 -18.85
CA THR A 171 -15.53 12.37 -18.37
C THR A 171 -14.90 12.01 -17.02
N MET A 172 -15.51 11.09 -16.27
CA MET A 172 -14.98 10.64 -14.98
C MET A 172 -13.57 10.01 -15.10
N GLU A 173 -13.24 9.35 -16.21
CA GLU A 173 -11.88 8.87 -16.52
C GLU A 173 -10.89 10.03 -16.69
N ASN A 174 -11.37 11.16 -17.19
CA ASN A 174 -10.56 12.36 -17.28
C ASN A 174 -10.22 12.91 -15.89
N ASP A 175 -11.02 12.69 -14.84
CA ASP A 175 -10.70 13.18 -13.49
C ASP A 175 -9.47 12.48 -12.89
N PHE A 176 -9.34 11.16 -13.11
CA PHE A 176 -8.16 10.39 -12.68
C PHE A 176 -6.89 10.89 -13.38
N THR A 177 -6.91 10.96 -14.71
CA THR A 177 -5.76 11.41 -15.48
C THR A 177 -5.42 12.88 -15.18
N LYS A 178 -6.43 13.76 -15.07
CA LYS A 178 -6.26 15.17 -14.65
C LYS A 178 -5.54 15.25 -13.31
N PHE A 179 -5.95 14.46 -12.33
CA PHE A 179 -5.36 14.46 -10.99
C PHE A 179 -3.86 14.12 -11.02
N TRP A 180 -3.47 13.06 -11.72
CA TRP A 180 -2.06 12.64 -11.79
C TRP A 180 -1.20 13.58 -12.65
N VAL A 181 -1.75 14.12 -13.74
CA VAL A 181 -1.08 15.17 -14.54
C VAL A 181 -0.82 16.41 -13.69
N GLN A 182 -1.82 16.91 -12.96
CA GLN A 182 -1.65 18.08 -12.07
C GLN A 182 -0.62 17.83 -10.96
N LYS A 183 -0.59 16.60 -10.40
CA LYS A 183 0.46 16.20 -9.45
C LYS A 183 1.85 16.19 -10.10
N LYS A 184 1.97 15.69 -11.33
CA LYS A 184 3.22 15.72 -12.09
C LYS A 184 3.69 17.15 -12.38
N GLU A 185 2.80 18.03 -12.81
CA GLU A 185 3.10 19.45 -13.09
C GLU A 185 3.56 20.22 -11.84
N SER A 186 3.02 19.89 -10.67
CA SER A 186 3.35 20.56 -9.41
C SER A 186 4.60 20.01 -8.70
N ARG A 187 5.22 18.97 -9.25
CA ARG A 187 6.37 18.27 -8.65
C ARG A 187 7.55 18.23 -9.59
N LYS A 188 8.72 17.88 -9.06
CA LYS A 188 9.91 17.64 -9.87
C LYS A 188 10.17 16.14 -10.04
N ASN A 189 10.69 15.76 -11.20
CA ASN A 189 11.22 14.41 -11.38
C ASN A 189 12.42 14.21 -10.43
N ASN A 190 12.51 13.03 -9.82
CA ASN A 190 13.46 12.66 -8.77
C ASN A 190 13.41 13.58 -7.53
N GLU A 191 12.24 14.14 -7.23
CA GLU A 191 12.02 14.87 -5.99
C GLU A 191 12.08 13.94 -4.78
N LYS A 192 12.50 14.50 -3.64
CA LYS A 192 12.54 13.83 -2.36
C LYS A 192 11.12 13.53 -1.83
N CYS A 193 10.67 12.30 -1.97
CA CYS A 193 9.46 11.77 -1.31
C CYS A 193 9.63 11.71 0.20
N ILE A 194 8.86 12.52 0.92
CA ILE A 194 8.81 12.49 2.38
C ILE A 194 8.24 11.15 2.89
N THR A 195 8.67 10.70 4.07
CA THR A 195 8.25 9.41 4.65
C THR A 195 6.75 9.31 4.88
N HIS A 196 6.15 10.37 5.42
CA HIS A 196 4.73 10.44 5.75
C HIS A 196 3.96 11.27 4.72
N ASP A 197 4.15 10.98 3.44
CA ASP A 197 3.34 11.55 2.37
C ASP A 197 1.92 10.96 2.38
N SER A 198 1.00 11.58 1.66
CA SER A 198 -0.34 11.05 1.41
C SER A 198 -0.30 9.69 0.71
N ALA A 199 -1.15 8.74 1.12
CA ALA A 199 -1.34 7.49 0.39
C ALA A 199 -1.85 7.75 -1.03
N ALA A 200 -1.38 6.94 -1.98
CA ALA A 200 -1.97 6.87 -3.30
C ALA A 200 -3.37 6.23 -3.17
N SER A 201 -4.34 6.83 -3.82
CA SER A 201 -5.73 6.35 -3.85
C SER A 201 -6.29 6.52 -5.25
N THR A 202 -7.45 5.92 -5.52
CA THR A 202 -8.08 5.91 -6.85
C THR A 202 -7.14 5.30 -7.90
N ILE A 203 -6.31 4.31 -7.52
CA ILE A 203 -5.40 3.62 -8.44
C ILE A 203 -6.12 2.41 -9.04
N PRO A 204 -6.19 2.28 -10.38
CA PRO A 204 -6.67 1.07 -11.03
C PRO A 204 -5.81 -0.15 -10.73
N LEU A 205 -6.42 -1.33 -10.64
CA LEU A 205 -5.71 -2.58 -10.36
C LEU A 205 -4.58 -2.84 -11.36
N TYR A 206 -4.82 -2.57 -12.65
CA TYR A 206 -3.80 -2.66 -13.67
C TYR A 206 -2.57 -1.78 -13.36
N LEU A 207 -2.79 -0.54 -12.93
CA LEU A 207 -1.71 0.39 -12.57
C LEU A 207 -0.98 -0.02 -11.28
N ALA A 208 -1.67 -0.58 -10.29
CA ALA A 208 -1.03 -1.14 -9.10
C ALA A 208 -0.12 -2.33 -9.44
N MET A 209 -0.59 -3.24 -10.30
CA MET A 209 0.20 -4.37 -10.81
C MET A 209 1.39 -3.90 -11.67
N LYS A 210 1.18 -2.92 -12.55
CA LYS A 210 2.23 -2.30 -13.37
C LYS A 210 3.29 -1.63 -12.49
N TYR A 211 2.87 -0.89 -11.46
CA TYR A 211 3.76 -0.29 -10.46
C TYR A 211 4.62 -1.36 -9.75
N ALA A 212 4.03 -2.49 -9.35
CA ALA A 212 4.75 -3.59 -8.72
C ALA A 212 5.86 -4.17 -9.62
N ASN A 213 5.56 -4.36 -10.91
CA ASN A 213 6.53 -4.81 -11.90
C ASN A 213 7.66 -3.80 -12.11
N ILE A 214 7.34 -2.51 -12.26
CA ILE A 214 8.36 -1.46 -12.44
C ILE A 214 9.26 -1.36 -11.20
N ARG A 215 8.69 -1.49 -9.99
CA ARG A 215 9.48 -1.53 -8.76
C ARG A 215 10.42 -2.72 -8.72
N SER A 216 9.95 -3.89 -9.16
CA SER A 216 10.75 -5.11 -9.26
C SER A 216 11.93 -4.91 -10.20
N LEU A 217 11.68 -4.39 -11.40
CA LEU A 217 12.71 -4.14 -12.42
C LEU A 217 13.77 -3.14 -11.95
N ARG A 218 13.35 -2.07 -11.25
CA ARG A 218 14.27 -1.08 -10.67
C ARG A 218 15.27 -1.71 -9.71
N GLU A 219 14.88 -2.78 -9.02
CA GLU A 219 15.72 -3.51 -8.06
C GLU A 219 16.40 -4.74 -8.68
N GLY A 220 16.33 -4.91 -10.00
CA GLY A 220 16.93 -6.04 -10.72
C GLY A 220 16.21 -7.38 -10.50
N LEU A 221 14.94 -7.34 -10.07
CA LEU A 221 14.11 -8.51 -9.81
C LEU A 221 13.25 -8.86 -11.03
N LYS A 222 12.78 -10.11 -11.08
CA LYS A 222 11.84 -10.55 -12.12
C LYS A 222 10.44 -10.02 -11.83
N PRO A 223 9.74 -9.42 -12.82
CA PRO A 223 8.34 -9.05 -12.69
C PRO A 223 7.46 -10.22 -12.24
N TYR A 224 6.46 -9.94 -11.41
CA TYR A 224 5.49 -10.94 -10.96
C TYR A 224 4.33 -11.09 -11.95
N TYR A 225 3.81 -9.98 -12.47
CA TYR A 225 2.67 -10.00 -13.39
C TYR A 225 3.12 -10.07 -14.84
N ILE A 226 2.50 -10.93 -15.64
CA ILE A 226 2.68 -11.01 -17.08
C ILE A 226 1.40 -10.50 -17.73
N PHE A 227 1.51 -9.41 -18.47
CA PHE A 227 0.39 -8.80 -19.18
C PHE A 227 0.30 -9.31 -20.61
N SER A 228 -0.88 -9.74 -21.04
CA SER A 228 -1.16 -10.15 -22.40
C SER A 228 -2.38 -9.42 -22.95
N ASN A 229 -2.27 -8.93 -24.18
CA ASN A 229 -3.42 -8.42 -24.91
C ASN A 229 -4.42 -9.56 -25.14
N THR A 230 -5.69 -9.22 -25.06
CA THR A 230 -6.78 -10.15 -25.38
C THR A 230 -7.63 -9.59 -26.51
N SER A 231 -8.08 -10.44 -27.42
CA SER A 231 -9.09 -10.08 -28.42
C SER A 231 -10.51 -10.18 -27.83
N ASN A 232 -10.64 -10.70 -26.61
CA ASN A 232 -11.90 -10.83 -25.91
C ASN A 232 -12.39 -9.44 -25.47
N LYS A 233 -13.39 -8.94 -26.19
CA LYS A 233 -14.08 -7.68 -25.82
C LYS A 233 -14.99 -7.85 -24.61
N PHE A 234 -15.33 -9.10 -24.28
CA PHE A 234 -16.20 -9.48 -23.18
C PHE A 234 -15.73 -10.81 -22.62
N VAL A 235 -15.63 -10.89 -21.30
CA VAL A 235 -15.47 -12.15 -20.59
C VAL A 235 -16.77 -12.37 -19.82
N GLN A 236 -17.58 -13.32 -20.26
CA GLN A 236 -18.80 -13.67 -19.55
C GLN A 236 -18.48 -14.77 -18.56
N ILE A 237 -18.19 -14.36 -17.33
CA ILE A 237 -17.97 -15.30 -16.23
C ILE A 237 -19.34 -15.66 -15.65
N ASP A 238 -19.74 -16.92 -15.74
CA ASP A 238 -21.06 -17.36 -15.26
C ASP A 238 -21.08 -17.45 -13.72
N ARG A 239 -21.98 -16.69 -13.08
CA ARG A 239 -22.16 -16.59 -11.62
C ARG A 239 -22.73 -17.87 -10.96
N LYS A 240 -23.38 -18.75 -11.72
CA LYS A 240 -23.98 -20.02 -11.20
C LYS A 240 -23.17 -21.25 -11.57
N ALA A 241 -22.28 -21.06 -12.51
CA ALA A 241 -21.30 -22.01 -12.93
C ALA A 241 -20.21 -22.19 -11.85
N ARG A 242 -20.14 -23.39 -11.26
CA ARG A 242 -18.80 -23.98 -11.07
C ARG A 242 -18.09 -24.19 -12.43
N SER A 243 -18.80 -24.02 -13.55
CA SER A 243 -18.29 -23.89 -14.90
C SER A 243 -19.39 -23.43 -15.90
N VAL A 244 -19.00 -22.60 -16.88
CA VAL A 244 -19.49 -22.56 -18.28
C VAL A 244 -20.31 -21.33 -18.78
N ASN A 245 -19.98 -20.86 -20.00
CA ASN A 245 -20.97 -20.36 -20.97
C ASN A 245 -20.91 -21.13 -22.30
N ARG A 246 -22.03 -21.13 -23.03
CA ARG A 246 -22.52 -22.06 -24.08
C ARG A 246 -21.61 -22.58 -25.21
N ASN A 247 -20.34 -22.21 -25.32
CA ASN A 247 -19.48 -22.57 -26.46
C ASN A 247 -18.29 -23.51 -26.14
N GLY A 248 -18.29 -24.14 -24.96
CA GLY A 248 -17.18 -25.01 -24.51
C GLY A 248 -16.20 -24.20 -23.66
N VAL A 249 -15.95 -24.67 -22.43
CA VAL A 249 -15.24 -23.91 -21.39
C VAL A 249 -14.11 -24.73 -20.80
N GLU A 250 -12.95 -24.10 -20.73
CA GLU A 250 -11.87 -24.41 -19.80
C GLU A 250 -12.06 -23.55 -18.53
N GLU A 251 -11.86 -24.14 -17.35
CA GLU A 251 -11.76 -23.36 -16.11
C GLU A 251 -10.70 -22.27 -16.30
N VAL A 252 -11.00 -21.03 -15.88
CA VAL A 252 -9.95 -20.00 -15.82
C VAL A 252 -8.90 -20.55 -14.84
N PRO A 253 -7.64 -20.76 -15.29
CA PRO A 253 -6.62 -21.30 -14.43
C PRO A 253 -6.47 -20.46 -13.17
N GLU A 254 -6.12 -21.12 -12.06
CA GLU A 254 -5.64 -20.40 -10.87
C GLU A 254 -4.53 -19.42 -11.30
N HIS A 255 -4.51 -18.22 -10.72
CA HIS A 255 -3.52 -17.19 -11.03
C HIS A 255 -3.58 -16.59 -12.46
N HIS A 256 -4.72 -16.72 -13.14
CA HIS A 256 -5.03 -16.03 -14.40
C HIS A 256 -6.22 -15.09 -14.19
N TYR A 257 -6.06 -13.82 -14.55
CA TYR A 257 -7.06 -12.77 -14.34
C TYR A 257 -7.39 -12.05 -15.65
N PHE A 258 -8.66 -11.65 -15.78
CA PHE A 258 -9.10 -10.65 -16.74
C PHE A 258 -9.46 -9.38 -15.96
N ILE A 259 -8.74 -8.28 -16.22
CA ILE A 259 -8.95 -7.02 -15.50
C ILE A 259 -9.22 -5.88 -16.49
N VAL A 260 -9.87 -4.83 -16.00
CA VAL A 260 -10.07 -3.61 -16.81
C VAL A 260 -8.72 -3.00 -17.16
N TYR A 261 -8.52 -2.78 -18.46
CA TYR A 261 -7.31 -2.18 -18.99
C TYR A 261 -7.36 -0.65 -18.85
N HIS A 262 -7.29 -0.17 -17.61
CA HIS A 262 -7.33 1.26 -17.29
C HIS A 262 -5.94 1.78 -16.92
N ASP A 263 -5.37 2.62 -17.77
CA ASP A 263 -4.10 3.33 -17.62
C ASP A 263 -4.30 4.81 -18.00
N PHE A 264 -3.24 5.60 -18.11
CA PHE A 264 -3.29 7.00 -18.53
C PHE A 264 -3.57 7.22 -20.03
N ILE A 265 -3.70 6.15 -20.81
CA ILE A 265 -4.00 6.18 -22.24
C ILE A 265 -5.25 5.36 -22.55
N GLU A 266 -5.96 5.72 -23.62
CA GLU A 266 -7.07 4.92 -24.12
C GLU A 266 -6.55 3.66 -24.81
N HIS A 267 -7.14 2.52 -24.49
CA HIS A 267 -6.83 1.23 -25.09
C HIS A 267 -7.96 0.80 -26.03
N GLU A 268 -7.62 0.15 -27.16
CA GLU A 268 -8.64 -0.39 -28.08
C GLU A 268 -9.49 -1.48 -27.43
N ASN A 269 -8.88 -2.24 -26.52
CA ASN A 269 -9.54 -3.25 -25.71
C ASN A 269 -9.68 -2.74 -24.28
N ASN A 270 -10.86 -2.88 -23.72
CA ASN A 270 -11.14 -2.47 -22.34
C ASN A 270 -10.66 -3.48 -21.29
N LEU A 271 -10.13 -4.63 -21.73
CA LEU A 271 -9.70 -5.72 -20.87
C LEU A 271 -8.28 -6.14 -21.22
N ILE A 272 -7.56 -6.62 -20.21
CA ILE A 272 -6.24 -7.21 -20.34
C ILE A 272 -6.17 -8.51 -19.54
N GLU A 273 -5.45 -9.48 -20.08
CA GLU A 273 -5.14 -10.73 -19.39
C GLU A 273 -3.88 -10.56 -18.55
N VAL A 274 -3.93 -11.08 -17.33
CA VAL A 274 -2.81 -11.05 -16.39
C VAL A 274 -2.56 -12.44 -15.86
N TYR A 275 -1.30 -12.88 -15.94
CA TYR A 275 -0.85 -14.15 -15.40
C TYR A 275 0.16 -13.89 -14.29
N ASP A 276 0.09 -14.67 -13.21
CA ASP A 276 1.14 -14.63 -12.18
C ASP A 276 2.35 -15.47 -12.62
N ASN A 277 3.54 -14.91 -12.46
CA ASN A 277 4.81 -15.64 -12.57
C ASN A 277 5.21 -16.14 -11.18
N SER A 278 4.79 -17.34 -10.80
CA SER A 278 5.10 -17.93 -9.49
C SER A 278 6.61 -18.13 -9.23
N SER A 279 7.44 -18.12 -10.28
CA SER A 279 8.90 -18.20 -10.20
C SER A 279 9.60 -16.84 -10.05
N SER A 280 8.84 -15.75 -10.11
CA SER A 280 9.34 -14.40 -9.85
C SER A 280 9.89 -14.29 -8.43
N ASP A 281 10.83 -13.36 -8.25
CA ASP A 281 11.35 -12.91 -6.96
C ASP A 281 11.02 -11.42 -6.71
N GLY A 282 10.11 -10.86 -7.53
CA GLY A 282 9.70 -9.46 -7.52
C GLY A 282 8.62 -9.14 -6.49
N TYR A 283 8.07 -7.93 -6.61
CA TYR A 283 6.98 -7.44 -5.79
C TYR A 283 5.62 -7.78 -6.40
N ARG A 284 4.62 -7.93 -5.54
CA ARG A 284 3.22 -8.12 -5.90
C ARG A 284 2.29 -7.53 -4.87
N LEU A 285 1.02 -7.39 -5.22
CA LEU A 285 -0.04 -7.20 -4.25
C LEU A 285 -0.14 -8.44 -3.34
N PRO A 286 -0.47 -8.28 -2.06
CA PRO A 286 -0.72 -9.42 -1.18
C PRO A 286 -1.95 -10.18 -1.66
N TYR A 287 -1.97 -11.49 -1.48
CA TYR A 287 -3.23 -12.23 -1.54
C TYR A 287 -4.11 -11.82 -0.35
N TYR A 288 -5.42 -12.02 -0.49
CA TYR A 288 -6.40 -11.66 0.53
C TYR A 288 -6.04 -12.25 1.91
N ASP A 289 -5.68 -13.52 1.94
CA ASP A 289 -5.29 -14.22 3.17
C ASP A 289 -3.97 -13.71 3.76
N GLU A 290 -3.00 -13.39 2.90
CA GLU A 290 -1.79 -12.66 3.29
C GLU A 290 -2.12 -11.33 3.93
N TRP A 291 -3.00 -10.55 3.31
CA TRP A 291 -3.40 -9.26 3.86
C TRP A 291 -4.10 -9.40 5.21
N VAL A 292 -5.02 -10.35 5.36
CA VAL A 292 -5.73 -10.61 6.64
C VAL A 292 -4.74 -10.99 7.74
N MET A 293 -3.79 -11.90 7.46
CA MET A 293 -2.73 -12.24 8.42
C MET A 293 -1.91 -11.00 8.81
N LEU A 294 -1.50 -10.21 7.82
CA LEU A 294 -0.72 -9.00 8.05
C LEU A 294 -1.51 -7.97 8.87
N ALA A 295 -2.82 -7.86 8.66
CA ALA A 295 -3.69 -6.95 9.39
C ALA A 295 -3.89 -7.38 10.85
N ARG A 296 -4.09 -8.68 11.09
CA ARG A 296 -4.21 -9.28 12.44
C ARG A 296 -2.89 -9.27 13.21
N ALA A 297 -1.77 -9.33 12.51
CA ALA A 297 -0.43 -9.28 13.10
C ALA A 297 -0.20 -10.29 14.25
N GLY A 298 -0.68 -11.52 14.08
CA GLY A 298 -0.56 -12.60 15.06
C GLY A 298 -1.68 -12.65 16.11
N ASP A 299 -2.66 -11.73 16.07
CA ASP A 299 -3.85 -11.84 16.91
C ASP A 299 -4.77 -12.96 16.39
N LYS A 300 -4.95 -14.01 17.21
CA LYS A 300 -5.77 -15.19 16.91
C LYS A 300 -7.19 -15.08 17.45
N LYS A 301 -7.49 -14.03 18.22
CA LYS A 301 -8.77 -13.86 18.91
C LYS A 301 -9.58 -12.71 18.34
N ASN A 302 -8.92 -11.63 17.96
CA ASN A 302 -9.57 -10.43 17.48
C ASN A 302 -9.35 -10.23 15.98
N ASN A 303 -10.34 -9.64 15.32
CA ASN A 303 -10.24 -9.25 13.91
C ASN A 303 -9.45 -7.95 13.72
N VAL A 304 -9.09 -7.25 14.78
CA VAL A 304 -8.52 -5.90 14.70
C VAL A 304 -7.57 -5.61 15.87
N PRO A 305 -6.53 -4.76 15.69
CA PRO A 305 -5.53 -4.48 16.70
C PRO A 305 -6.05 -3.89 18.02
N TRP A 306 -7.22 -3.22 18.00
CA TRP A 306 -7.87 -2.67 19.20
C TRP A 306 -8.86 -3.65 19.86
N GLY A 307 -8.89 -4.91 19.43
CA GLY A 307 -9.74 -5.96 20.00
C GLY A 307 -11.24 -5.68 19.83
N ASN A 308 -12.04 -6.13 20.81
CA ASN A 308 -13.49 -5.89 20.86
C ASN A 308 -13.87 -4.47 21.31
N SER A 309 -12.92 -3.51 21.28
CA SER A 309 -13.21 -2.14 21.68
C SER A 309 -14.17 -1.47 20.70
N THR A 310 -15.30 -1.00 21.21
CA THR A 310 -16.25 -0.15 20.48
C THR A 310 -15.98 1.34 20.67
N SER A 311 -14.97 1.70 21.48
CA SER A 311 -14.63 3.09 21.75
C SER A 311 -13.88 3.70 20.58
N PHE A 312 -14.47 4.73 19.97
CA PHE A 312 -13.83 5.50 18.90
C PHE A 312 -12.42 5.97 19.27
N ASN A 313 -12.19 6.40 20.52
CA ASN A 313 -10.88 6.87 20.97
C ASN A 313 -9.80 5.77 20.97
N GLU A 314 -10.18 4.50 21.16
CA GLU A 314 -9.24 3.39 21.06
C GLU A 314 -9.00 3.00 19.61
N ILE A 315 -10.05 3.01 18.79
CA ILE A 315 -9.99 2.73 17.34
C ILE A 315 -9.12 3.78 16.62
N SER A 316 -9.34 5.06 16.92
CA SER A 316 -8.66 6.20 16.29
C SER A 316 -7.17 6.26 16.58
N LYS A 317 -6.66 5.43 17.51
CA LYS A 317 -5.22 5.28 17.74
C LYS A 317 -4.55 4.49 16.63
N TYR A 318 -5.27 3.63 15.92
CA TYR A 318 -4.73 2.69 14.92
C TYR A 318 -5.30 2.92 13.53
N ALA A 319 -6.56 3.37 13.45
CA ALA A 319 -7.27 3.52 12.18
C ALA A 319 -7.83 4.93 12.01
N LYS A 320 -7.71 5.45 10.78
CA LYS A 320 -8.33 6.72 10.38
C LYS A 320 -9.53 6.45 9.47
N PHE A 321 -10.72 6.49 10.04
CA PHE A 321 -11.96 6.46 9.26
C PHE A 321 -12.43 7.89 8.97
N GLU A 322 -13.15 8.09 7.87
CA GLU A 322 -13.73 9.39 7.51
C GLU A 322 -14.93 9.68 8.43
N ASP A 323 -14.93 10.79 9.19
CA ASP A 323 -16.14 11.16 9.94
C ASP A 323 -17.26 11.55 8.96
N LYS A 324 -18.50 11.32 9.40
CA LYS A 324 -19.76 11.69 8.73
C LYS A 324 -19.95 13.19 8.45
N VAL A 325 -18.93 14.03 8.59
CA VAL A 325 -19.06 15.48 8.38
C VAL A 325 -18.94 15.78 6.90
N SER A 326 -20.09 15.90 6.23
CA SER A 326 -20.14 16.49 4.90
C SER A 326 -19.51 17.88 4.96
N CYS A 327 -18.61 18.21 4.02
CA CYS A 327 -18.00 19.55 3.98
C CYS A 327 -19.05 20.67 3.76
N SER A 328 -20.29 20.34 3.38
CA SER A 328 -21.43 21.27 3.40
C SER A 328 -21.80 21.75 4.80
N ASP A 329 -21.62 20.90 5.81
CA ASP A 329 -22.12 21.09 7.17
C ASP A 329 -21.12 21.87 8.04
N LEU A 330 -19.88 22.05 7.54
CA LEU A 330 -18.83 22.85 8.20
C LEU A 330 -19.00 24.36 8.05
N LYS A 331 -19.91 24.82 7.19
CA LYS A 331 -20.20 26.26 7.06
C LYS A 331 -20.86 26.85 8.31
N ASP A 332 -21.57 26.02 9.08
CA ASP A 332 -22.38 26.46 10.22
C ASP A 332 -21.74 26.19 11.61
N LEU A 333 -20.51 25.69 11.66
CA LEU A 333 -19.86 25.29 12.92
C LEU A 333 -18.89 26.35 13.49
N GLY A 334 -18.89 26.49 14.82
CA GLY A 334 -18.11 27.46 15.60
C GLY A 334 -16.59 27.23 15.62
N LEU A 335 -15.85 28.20 16.15
CA LEU A 335 -14.38 28.30 16.10
C LEU A 335 -13.64 27.07 16.66
N LEU A 336 -14.15 26.44 17.72
CA LEU A 336 -13.53 25.25 18.32
C LEU A 336 -13.66 24.01 17.42
N GLN A 337 -14.80 23.84 16.74
CA GLN A 337 -15.01 22.78 15.77
C GLN A 337 -14.23 23.02 14.47
N LYS A 338 -13.94 24.28 14.12
CA LYS A 338 -13.00 24.65 13.03
C LYS A 338 -11.55 24.23 13.32
N ILE A 339 -11.15 24.25 14.59
CA ILE A 339 -9.83 23.77 15.02
C ILE A 339 -9.78 22.24 15.00
N ILE A 340 -10.85 21.56 15.45
CA ILE A 340 -10.96 20.08 15.36
C ILE A 340 -11.04 19.64 13.89
N SER A 341 -11.75 20.37 13.04
CA SER A 341 -11.81 20.10 11.60
C SER A 341 -10.53 20.47 10.84
N PHE A 342 -9.54 21.11 11.47
CA PHE A 342 -8.18 21.18 10.90
C PHE A 342 -7.54 19.78 10.81
N PHE A 343 -8.01 18.81 11.61
CA PHE A 343 -7.68 17.38 11.47
C PHE A 343 -8.61 16.64 10.47
N HIS A 344 -9.69 17.29 9.99
CA HIS A 344 -10.59 16.81 8.94
C HIS A 344 -10.23 17.43 7.59
N TRP A 345 -9.78 16.60 6.67
CA TRP A 345 -9.26 17.05 5.38
C TRP A 345 -10.40 17.34 4.40
N CYS A 346 -10.98 18.54 4.44
CA CYS A 346 -11.88 19.04 3.39
C CYS A 346 -11.11 19.68 2.23
N LYS A 347 -10.21 18.93 1.60
CA LYS A 347 -9.44 19.41 0.44
C LYS A 347 -9.28 18.30 -0.59
N ASN A 348 -9.79 18.54 -1.81
CA ASN A 348 -9.81 17.66 -2.98
C ASN A 348 -10.17 16.19 -2.68
N ASP A 349 -11.32 15.79 -3.19
CA ASP A 349 -11.95 14.47 -3.08
C ASP A 349 -11.10 13.26 -3.55
N TYR A 350 -9.82 13.42 -3.91
CA TYR A 350 -8.90 12.37 -4.37
C TYR A 350 -7.62 12.25 -3.53
N GLU A 351 -7.43 13.11 -2.52
CA GLU A 351 -6.20 13.14 -1.73
C GLU A 351 -6.44 12.55 -0.33
N SER A 352 -5.77 11.43 -0.03
CA SER A 352 -5.81 10.83 1.29
C SER A 352 -4.98 11.65 2.30
N GLY A 353 -5.10 11.30 3.59
CA GLY A 353 -4.20 11.79 4.62
C GLY A 353 -2.77 11.23 4.50
N PRO A 354 -1.81 11.77 5.27
CA PRO A 354 -0.44 11.24 5.35
C PRO A 354 -0.40 9.87 6.02
N VAL A 355 0.44 8.97 5.50
CA VAL A 355 0.66 7.62 6.06
C VAL A 355 1.42 7.65 7.39
N GLY A 356 1.24 6.61 8.21
CA GLY A 356 2.07 6.35 9.38
C GLY A 356 1.89 7.34 10.53
N LYS A 357 0.71 7.97 10.63
CA LYS A 357 0.40 8.93 11.71
C LYS A 357 -0.19 8.29 12.95
N LEU A 358 -0.71 7.08 12.82
CA LEU A 358 -1.34 6.31 13.89
C LEU A 358 -0.37 5.24 14.41
N LEU A 359 -0.80 4.49 15.42
CA LEU A 359 -0.04 3.35 15.95
C LEU A 359 -0.04 2.20 14.94
N PRO A 360 1.10 1.49 14.78
CA PRO A 360 1.13 0.28 13.98
C PRO A 360 0.46 -0.89 14.70
N ASN A 361 0.16 -1.95 13.94
CA ASN A 361 -0.20 -3.25 14.51
C ASN A 361 1.02 -4.02 15.07
N GLY A 362 0.80 -5.25 15.53
CA GLY A 362 1.84 -6.10 16.14
C GLY A 362 3.05 -6.40 15.24
N PHE A 363 2.90 -6.31 13.92
CA PHE A 363 3.98 -6.50 12.95
C PHE A 363 4.68 -5.19 12.59
N GLY A 364 4.28 -4.05 13.18
CA GLY A 364 4.84 -2.74 12.85
C GLY A 364 4.33 -2.17 11.52
N LEU A 365 3.20 -2.69 11.01
CA LEU A 365 2.53 -2.19 9.81
C LEU A 365 1.52 -1.12 10.18
N TYR A 366 1.48 -0.05 9.39
CA TYR A 366 0.62 1.10 9.61
C TYR A 366 -0.52 1.12 8.59
N ASP A 367 -1.60 1.80 8.97
CA ASP A 367 -2.73 2.09 8.10
C ASP A 367 -3.31 0.82 7.43
N MET A 368 -3.19 -0.34 8.09
CA MET A 368 -3.87 -1.59 7.67
C MET A 368 -5.39 -1.41 7.75
N PHE A 369 -5.85 -0.49 8.60
CA PHE A 369 -7.23 -0.09 8.75
C PHE A 369 -7.28 1.44 8.72
N GLY A 370 -8.28 1.99 8.07
CA GLY A 370 -8.38 3.43 7.80
C GLY A 370 -7.57 3.87 6.58
N LEU A 371 -7.66 5.17 6.30
CA LEU A 371 -6.91 5.94 5.31
C LEU A 371 -7.27 5.66 3.84
N VAL A 372 -7.08 4.45 3.35
CA VAL A 372 -7.41 4.02 1.98
C VAL A 372 -7.84 2.56 1.99
N GLU A 373 -8.73 2.18 1.07
CA GLU A 373 -8.97 0.75 0.77
C GLU A 373 -7.79 0.17 0.02
N GLU A 374 -7.42 -1.09 0.32
CA GLU A 374 -6.26 -1.73 -0.31
C GLU A 374 -6.64 -2.83 -1.29
N GLN A 375 -6.03 -2.78 -2.47
CA GLN A 375 -6.14 -3.85 -3.44
C GLN A 375 -5.34 -5.08 -3.02
N VAL A 376 -5.97 -6.24 -3.18
CA VAL A 376 -5.38 -7.55 -2.89
C VAL A 376 -5.65 -8.51 -4.06
N LEU A 377 -5.07 -9.69 -4.02
CA LEU A 377 -5.35 -10.75 -4.99
C LEU A 377 -6.18 -11.87 -4.35
N PHE A 378 -6.96 -12.57 -5.16
CA PHE A 378 -7.49 -13.89 -4.80
C PHE A 378 -6.81 -14.94 -5.67
N GLU A 379 -6.46 -16.11 -5.13
CA GLU A 379 -5.85 -17.20 -5.94
C GLU A 379 -6.77 -17.69 -7.06
N LYS A 380 -8.06 -17.72 -6.74
CA LYS A 380 -9.14 -18.05 -7.66
C LYS A 380 -9.95 -16.80 -7.90
N HIS A 381 -10.53 -16.68 -9.09
CA HIS A 381 -11.59 -15.70 -9.31
C HIS A 381 -12.67 -15.90 -8.23
N ASN A 382 -12.78 -14.92 -7.33
CA ASN A 382 -13.71 -14.96 -6.22
C ASN A 382 -14.92 -14.12 -6.59
N TYR A 383 -16.07 -14.78 -6.72
CA TYR A 383 -17.34 -14.13 -7.02
C TYR A 383 -17.97 -13.61 -5.74
N SER A 384 -18.58 -12.43 -5.82
CA SER A 384 -19.43 -11.92 -4.74
C SER A 384 -20.65 -12.82 -4.57
N ARG A 385 -20.99 -13.18 -3.33
CA ARG A 385 -22.25 -13.88 -3.03
C ARG A 385 -23.36 -12.87 -3.29
N ASP A 386 -24.03 -13.00 -4.43
CA ASP A 386 -25.11 -12.12 -4.86
C ASP A 386 -25.93 -11.68 -3.64
N ASN A 387 -25.85 -10.38 -3.36
CA ASN A 387 -26.54 -9.71 -2.28
C ASN A 387 -28.04 -9.74 -2.62
N TYR A 388 -28.69 -10.86 -2.29
CA TYR A 388 -30.05 -11.22 -2.70
C TYR A 388 -31.16 -10.32 -2.10
N ASN A 389 -30.79 -9.22 -1.42
CA ASN A 389 -31.71 -8.33 -0.71
C ASN A 389 -31.62 -6.84 -1.08
N VAL A 390 -31.04 -6.45 -2.22
CA VAL A 390 -31.29 -5.10 -2.75
C VAL A 390 -32.48 -5.13 -3.72
N PHE A 391 -33.68 -5.26 -3.15
CA PHE A 391 -34.92 -4.93 -3.85
C PHE A 391 -34.93 -3.43 -4.17
N PHE A 392 -34.48 -3.05 -5.38
CA PHE A 392 -34.98 -1.83 -6.00
C PHE A 392 -36.34 -2.18 -6.61
N THR A 393 -37.39 -1.66 -5.97
CA THR A 393 -38.72 -1.56 -6.56
C THR A 393 -38.61 -1.02 -7.99
N ILE A 394 -39.12 -1.82 -8.93
CA ILE A 394 -39.29 -1.45 -10.33
C ILE A 394 -40.42 -0.43 -10.38
N GLU A 395 -40.09 0.85 -10.32
CA GLU A 395 -40.92 1.85 -11.00
C GLU A 395 -40.38 2.07 -12.42
N PRO A 396 -41.22 1.98 -13.46
CA PRO A 396 -40.81 2.11 -14.84
C PRO A 396 -40.74 3.59 -15.21
N LYS A 397 -39.54 4.17 -15.25
CA LYS A 397 -39.31 5.39 -16.03
C LYS A 397 -37.96 5.34 -16.75
N GLU A 398 -38.11 5.17 -18.06
CA GLU A 398 -37.24 5.60 -19.14
C GLU A 398 -35.80 5.07 -19.16
N GLU A 399 -35.47 4.53 -20.33
CA GLU A 399 -34.17 4.01 -20.73
C GLU A 399 -33.04 5.02 -20.52
N LYS A 400 -32.49 5.09 -19.30
CA LYS A 400 -31.05 5.33 -19.20
C LYS A 400 -30.37 4.05 -19.65
N LYS A 401 -29.85 4.05 -20.89
CA LYS A 401 -28.88 3.10 -21.40
C LYS A 401 -27.85 2.80 -20.30
N ARG A 402 -28.07 1.75 -19.52
CA ARG A 402 -27.06 1.20 -18.63
C ARG A 402 -26.01 0.63 -19.57
N ASN A 403 -24.84 1.24 -19.56
CA ASN A 403 -23.72 0.88 -20.40
C ASN A 403 -23.43 -0.62 -20.25
N PRO A 404 -23.51 -1.45 -21.31
CA PRO A 404 -23.24 -2.89 -21.24
C PRO A 404 -21.74 -3.22 -21.05
N LEU A 405 -20.87 -2.22 -20.87
CA LEU A 405 -19.42 -2.30 -20.75
C LEU A 405 -18.92 -2.38 -19.30
N ARG A 406 -19.58 -3.15 -18.46
CA ARG A 406 -19.22 -3.21 -17.04
C ARG A 406 -18.88 -4.66 -16.75
N CYS A 407 -17.64 -4.95 -16.37
CA CYS A 407 -17.37 -6.07 -15.48
C CYS A 407 -18.15 -5.75 -14.21
N ILE A 408 -19.43 -6.14 -14.16
CA ILE A 408 -20.28 -5.92 -12.99
C ILE A 408 -19.86 -6.99 -12.00
N ASP A 409 -19.09 -6.57 -10.99
CA ASP A 409 -18.87 -7.25 -9.71
C ASP A 409 -17.76 -8.32 -9.62
N ASP A 410 -16.90 -8.51 -10.62
CA ASP A 410 -15.93 -9.64 -10.61
C ASP A 410 -14.48 -9.27 -11.05
N CYS A 411 -13.85 -8.25 -10.45
CA CYS A 411 -12.41 -7.98 -10.59
C CYS A 411 -11.64 -8.28 -9.28
N PRO A 412 -10.34 -8.66 -9.30
CA PRO A 412 -9.60 -9.04 -8.10
C PRO A 412 -9.57 -7.93 -7.04
N ALA A 413 -10.37 -8.14 -5.98
CA ALA A 413 -10.23 -7.65 -4.60
C ALA A 413 -9.84 -6.19 -4.29
N CYS A 414 -10.76 -5.45 -3.64
CA CYS A 414 -10.45 -4.32 -2.75
C CYS A 414 -10.95 -4.64 -1.32
N LEU A 415 -10.13 -4.44 -0.30
CA LEU A 415 -10.53 -4.57 1.10
C LEU A 415 -10.97 -3.24 1.69
N LYS A 416 -12.06 -3.24 2.46
CA LYS A 416 -12.59 -2.06 3.15
C LYS A 416 -11.59 -1.51 4.17
N GLY A 417 -10.73 -0.64 3.68
CA GLY A 417 -9.74 0.07 4.48
C GLY A 417 -10.14 1.50 4.81
N GLY A 418 -10.99 2.23 4.08
CA GLY A 418 -10.97 3.70 4.23
C GLY A 418 -12.23 4.50 3.92
N ILE A 419 -13.41 3.91 3.79
CA ILE A 419 -14.60 4.65 3.33
C ILE A 419 -15.68 4.91 4.41
N ARG A 420 -16.41 6.01 4.17
CA ARG A 420 -17.65 6.52 4.79
C ARG A 420 -18.77 5.50 5.15
N ARG A 421 -18.69 4.25 4.67
CA ARG A 421 -19.72 3.19 4.87
C ARG A 421 -19.30 2.07 5.79
N SER A 422 -18.04 2.02 6.24
CA SER A 422 -17.64 1.08 7.27
C SER A 422 -18.19 1.60 8.59
N ASP A 423 -19.32 1.05 9.04
CA ASP A 423 -19.78 1.33 10.40
C ASP A 423 -18.61 0.93 11.32
N LEU A 424 -18.21 1.84 12.23
CA LEU A 424 -17.14 1.58 13.22
C LEU A 424 -17.41 0.31 14.05
N GLU A 425 -18.67 -0.12 14.09
CA GLU A 425 -19.18 -1.32 14.75
C GLU A 425 -19.05 -2.59 13.88
N SER A 426 -18.73 -2.47 12.59
CA SER A 426 -18.60 -3.57 11.62
C SER A 426 -17.32 -3.45 10.79
N ILE A 427 -16.16 -3.34 11.46
CA ILE A 427 -14.88 -3.44 10.78
C ILE A 427 -14.68 -4.90 10.38
N SER A 428 -14.96 -5.17 9.11
CA SER A 428 -14.90 -6.47 8.50
C SER A 428 -13.81 -6.50 7.44
N TYR A 429 -13.26 -7.69 7.21
CA TYR A 429 -12.38 -7.97 6.08
C TYR A 429 -13.16 -8.11 4.77
N ASP A 430 -14.33 -7.49 4.67
CA ASP A 430 -15.21 -7.65 3.52
C ASP A 430 -14.55 -7.07 2.27
N TYR A 431 -14.78 -7.77 1.18
CA TYR A 431 -14.46 -7.36 -0.17
C TYR A 431 -15.60 -6.52 -0.80
N ILE A 432 -15.24 -5.48 -1.54
CA ILE A 432 -16.14 -4.83 -2.50
C ILE A 432 -15.51 -4.90 -3.89
N SER A 433 -16.18 -5.60 -4.81
CA SER A 433 -15.90 -5.52 -6.24
C SER A 433 -16.65 -4.34 -6.84
N ASN A 434 -15.96 -3.22 -7.02
CA ASN A 434 -16.46 -2.18 -7.89
C ASN A 434 -15.29 -1.61 -8.67
N ASP A 435 -15.27 -1.84 -10.00
CA ASP A 435 -14.46 -1.02 -10.92
C ASP A 435 -14.94 0.46 -10.95
N TYR A 436 -16.04 0.75 -10.26
CA TYR A 436 -16.40 2.12 -9.93
C TYR A 436 -15.54 2.56 -8.74
N PHE A 437 -14.50 3.35 -9.01
CA PHE A 437 -13.65 3.96 -7.99
C PHE A 437 -14.44 5.04 -7.22
N PRO A 438 -14.98 4.80 -6.02
CA PRO A 438 -15.24 5.92 -5.14
C PRO A 438 -13.90 6.58 -4.81
N LYS A 439 -13.96 7.88 -4.60
CA LYS A 439 -12.94 8.86 -4.19
C LYS A 439 -11.81 8.42 -3.23
N TYR A 440 -11.95 7.28 -2.53
CA TYR A 440 -10.99 6.74 -1.55
C TYR A 440 -10.70 5.23 -1.70
N ALA A 441 -11.19 4.60 -2.77
CA ALA A 441 -10.90 3.20 -3.09
C ALA A 441 -9.62 3.09 -3.93
N GLY A 442 -8.97 1.92 -3.89
CA GLY A 442 -7.82 1.65 -4.76
C GLY A 442 -6.50 2.25 -4.30
N GLY A 443 -6.25 2.28 -2.98
CA GLY A 443 -4.88 2.25 -2.48
C GLY A 443 -4.32 0.82 -2.56
N PHE A 444 -3.04 0.66 -2.25
CA PHE A 444 -2.41 -0.66 -2.22
C PHE A 444 -1.08 -0.62 -1.46
N ARG A 445 -0.59 -1.79 -1.10
CA ARG A 445 0.76 -2.02 -0.59
C ARG A 445 1.37 -3.23 -1.29
N LEU A 446 2.70 -3.30 -1.33
CA LEU A 446 3.39 -4.43 -1.95
C LEU A 446 3.99 -5.37 -0.91
N VAL A 447 4.00 -6.65 -1.27
CA VAL A 447 4.70 -7.73 -0.58
C VAL A 447 5.70 -8.39 -1.52
N ARG A 448 6.71 -9.02 -0.92
CA ARG A 448 7.69 -9.87 -1.60
C ARG A 448 8.12 -10.99 -0.67
N ASN A 449 7.94 -12.24 -1.09
CA ASN A 449 8.50 -13.39 -0.39
C ASN A 449 9.95 -13.63 -0.85
N ILE A 450 10.88 -13.71 0.11
CA ILE A 450 12.31 -13.84 -0.11
C ILE A 450 12.63 -15.32 -0.30
N GLY A 451 13.12 -15.65 -1.50
CA GLY A 451 13.53 -17.01 -1.89
C GLY A 451 12.67 -17.57 -3.02
N ASN A 452 11.35 -17.53 -2.86
CA ASN A 452 10.37 -17.76 -3.93
C ASN A 452 9.20 -16.79 -3.73
N ASN A 453 8.76 -16.06 -4.76
CA ASN A 453 7.58 -15.18 -4.60
C ASN A 453 6.25 -15.95 -4.65
N ALA A 454 6.31 -17.27 -4.49
CA ALA A 454 5.15 -18.11 -4.27
C ALA A 454 4.40 -17.60 -3.04
N LYS A 455 3.08 -17.66 -3.11
CA LYS A 455 2.25 -17.61 -1.92
C LYS A 455 2.71 -18.70 -0.95
N TRP A 456 2.53 -18.51 0.36
CA TRP A 456 2.79 -19.60 1.30
C TRP A 456 2.05 -20.85 0.85
N THR A 457 2.68 -22.00 1.02
CA THR A 457 1.99 -23.27 0.85
C THR A 457 1.32 -23.58 2.17
N GLU A 458 0.02 -23.88 2.15
CA GLU A 458 -0.63 -24.49 3.30
C GLU A 458 0.14 -25.78 3.59
N VAL A 459 0.71 -25.89 4.79
CA VAL A 459 1.14 -27.20 5.27
C VAL A 459 -0.15 -27.97 5.51
N GLU A 460 -0.46 -28.92 4.62
CA GLU A 460 -1.59 -29.82 4.82
C GLU A 460 -1.49 -30.38 6.23
N SER A 461 -2.49 -30.07 7.07
CA SER A 461 -2.60 -30.67 8.39
C SER A 461 -2.88 -32.15 8.19
N ASN A 462 -1.88 -33.00 8.47
CA ASN A 462 -2.05 -34.46 8.53
C ASN A 462 -3.12 -34.86 9.55
#